data_AF-A0AAP5HF29-F1
#
_entry.id   AF-A0AAP5HF29-F1
#
_cell.length_a   1.000
_cell.length_b   1.000
_cell.length_c   1.000
_cell.angle_alpha   90.00
_cell.angle_beta   90.00
_cell.angle_gamma   90.00
#
_symmetry.space_group_name_H-M   'P 1'
#
loop_
_entity.id
_entity.type
_entity.pdbx_description
1 polymer ?
#
loop_
_entity_poly.entity_id
_entity_poly.type
_entity_poly.pdbx_seq_one_letter_code
_entity_poly.pdbx_strand_id
1 'polypeptide(L)'
;MSTVRTYPREHQLFPKLDAAQVDAAKRFASGPERHFEPGETVFEVGDRDVPTWLVLSGSIEVVRRDGLGHEEPITSHDAGQFSGEVSQLSGRGSLASGKAGLQGCSAIPLDAPHLRALIIGAAELGEIIMRALILRRVGLIEGKSAGSILVGRPGERDIVRLQGFLARNGYPHTTIDASHDAEGKALVERLALMPGDLPLMVCPNGTVLKRPTNAEAGMCLGMTPHLEPGKIYDVVVAGAGPAGLATAVYAASEGLDVLVLDQRAMGGRPGLLHGSRTISGSLLESPGRHSRGERSIKHRNSALSSPSPWRC
;
A
#
# COMPACT_ATOMS: atom_id res chain seq x y z
N MET A 1 -29.81 -7.57 12.89
CA MET A 1 -29.34 -6.38 13.64
C MET A 1 -27.83 -6.51 13.77
N SER A 2 -27.09 -5.85 12.87
CA SER A 2 -25.63 -5.95 12.82
C SER A 2 -25.04 -5.14 13.97
N THR A 3 -24.36 -5.81 14.89
CA THR A 3 -23.66 -5.17 16.02
C THR A 3 -22.45 -4.43 15.46
N VAL A 4 -22.62 -3.14 15.20
CA VAL A 4 -21.51 -2.20 14.97
C VAL A 4 -20.60 -2.29 16.19
N ARG A 5 -19.42 -2.90 16.02
CA ARG A 5 -18.36 -2.85 17.03
C ARG A 5 -17.91 -1.40 17.13
N THR A 6 -18.40 -0.69 18.14
CA THR A 6 -17.97 0.67 18.45
C THR A 6 -16.49 0.64 18.83
N TYR A 7 -15.62 1.01 17.89
CA TYR A 7 -14.22 1.26 18.21
C TYR A 7 -14.15 2.55 19.04
N PRO A 8 -13.43 2.59 20.17
CA PRO A 8 -13.34 3.76 21.05
C PRO A 8 -12.69 5.01 20.41
N ARG A 9 -12.45 5.01 19.09
CA ARG A 9 -11.86 6.10 18.30
C ARG A 9 -12.50 6.25 16.91
N GLU A 10 -13.76 5.84 16.72
CA GLU A 10 -14.43 5.88 15.41
C GLU A 10 -14.40 7.26 14.74
N HIS A 11 -14.60 8.33 15.51
CA HIS A 11 -14.51 9.71 15.02
C HIS A 11 -13.09 10.11 14.55
N GLN A 12 -12.04 9.42 15.02
CA GLN A 12 -10.66 9.63 14.56
C GLN A 12 -10.31 8.75 13.36
N LEU A 13 -10.96 7.59 13.24
CA LEU A 13 -10.87 6.71 12.07
C LEU A 13 -11.58 7.35 10.88
N PHE A 14 -12.75 7.93 11.10
CA PHE A 14 -13.62 8.45 10.04
C PHE A 14 -14.00 9.91 10.29
N PRO A 15 -13.02 10.83 10.34
CA PRO A 15 -13.30 12.23 10.59
C PRO A 15 -14.12 12.82 9.44
N LYS A 16 -15.03 13.73 9.79
CA LYS A 16 -15.80 14.53 8.83
C LYS A 16 -15.21 15.93 8.78
N LEU A 17 -14.73 16.31 7.61
CA LEU A 17 -14.20 17.63 7.34
C LEU A 17 -15.35 18.64 7.29
N ASP A 18 -15.12 19.83 7.84
CA ASP A 18 -16.04 20.94 7.68
C ASP A 18 -15.96 21.56 6.27
N ALA A 19 -16.83 22.52 5.97
CA ALA A 19 -16.90 23.13 4.64
C ALA A 19 -15.60 23.83 4.23
N ALA A 20 -14.94 24.53 5.15
CA ALA A 20 -13.69 25.24 4.86
C ALA A 20 -12.54 24.25 4.61
N GLN A 21 -12.49 23.18 5.39
CA GLN A 21 -11.57 22.06 5.24
C GLN A 21 -11.77 21.33 3.91
N VAL A 22 -13.02 21.07 3.50
CA VAL A 22 -13.35 20.50 2.19
C VAL A 22 -12.88 21.41 1.06
N ASP A 23 -13.15 22.71 1.15
CA ASP A 23 -12.74 23.67 0.11
C ASP A 23 -11.22 23.85 0.04
N ALA A 24 -10.52 23.72 1.16
CA ALA A 24 -9.06 23.67 1.17
C ALA A 24 -8.53 22.38 0.52
N ALA A 25 -9.10 21.21 0.84
CA ALA A 25 -8.71 19.93 0.26
C ALA A 25 -8.95 19.86 -1.26
N LYS A 26 -10.06 20.44 -1.75
CA LYS A 26 -10.38 20.54 -3.19
C LYS A 26 -9.27 21.18 -4.03
N ARG A 27 -8.52 22.12 -3.47
CA ARG A 27 -7.41 22.80 -4.18
C ARG A 27 -6.26 21.87 -4.52
N PHE A 28 -6.18 20.73 -3.84
CA PHE A 28 -5.18 19.70 -4.08
C PHE A 28 -5.73 18.54 -4.92
N ALA A 29 -6.97 18.59 -5.42
CA ALA A 29 -7.53 17.50 -6.20
C ALA A 29 -6.64 17.16 -7.41
N SER A 30 -6.38 15.87 -7.64
CA SER A 30 -5.58 15.40 -8.76
C SER A 30 -6.36 15.35 -10.08
N GLY A 31 -7.66 15.61 -10.03
CA GLY A 31 -8.56 15.57 -11.18
C GLY A 31 -9.94 16.15 -10.85
N PRO A 32 -10.86 16.17 -11.84
CA PRO A 32 -12.20 16.70 -11.66
C PRO A 32 -13.04 15.83 -10.70
N GLU A 33 -14.12 16.42 -10.19
CA GLU A 33 -15.17 15.68 -9.48
C GLU A 33 -15.74 14.58 -10.37
N ARG A 34 -15.83 13.37 -9.81
CA ARG A 34 -16.44 12.21 -10.44
C ARG A 34 -17.76 11.90 -9.78
N HIS A 35 -18.73 11.51 -10.60
CA HIS A 35 -20.01 10.99 -10.17
C HIS A 35 -20.00 9.48 -10.38
N PHE A 36 -20.49 8.75 -9.38
CA PHE A 36 -20.61 7.31 -9.39
C PHE A 36 -22.09 6.94 -9.22
N GLU A 37 -22.56 6.06 -10.09
CA GLU A 37 -23.94 5.56 -10.06
C GLU A 37 -24.18 4.68 -8.83
N PRO A 38 -25.44 4.49 -8.40
CA PRO A 38 -25.76 3.60 -7.29
C PRO A 38 -25.14 2.20 -7.41
N GLY A 39 -24.34 1.80 -6.42
CA GLY A 39 -23.65 0.50 -6.41
C GLY A 39 -22.45 0.38 -7.35
N GLU A 40 -22.08 1.45 -8.08
CA GLU A 40 -20.90 1.45 -8.94
C GLU A 40 -19.63 1.19 -8.11
N THR A 41 -18.73 0.39 -8.67
CA THR A 41 -17.45 0.09 -8.03
C THR A 41 -16.50 1.28 -8.17
N VAL A 42 -16.07 1.82 -7.03
CA VAL A 42 -15.16 2.98 -6.96
C VAL A 42 -13.70 2.50 -7.00
N PHE A 43 -13.39 1.43 -6.27
CA PHE A 43 -12.09 0.75 -6.25
C PHE A 43 -12.24 -0.67 -5.71
N GLU A 44 -11.36 -1.57 -6.13
CA GLU A 44 -11.32 -2.96 -5.67
C GLU A 44 -10.09 -3.27 -4.81
N VAL A 45 -10.20 -4.33 -4.03
CA VAL A 45 -9.06 -4.93 -3.32
C VAL A 45 -7.96 -5.31 -4.33
N GLY A 46 -6.75 -4.84 -4.07
CA GLY A 46 -5.57 -5.08 -4.91
C GLY A 46 -5.31 -4.01 -5.97
N ASP A 47 -6.27 -3.13 -6.26
CA ASP A 47 -6.06 -2.01 -7.18
C ASP A 47 -4.91 -1.13 -6.69
N ARG A 48 -4.01 -0.77 -7.60
CA ARG A 48 -2.85 0.08 -7.34
C ARG A 48 -3.15 1.53 -7.67
N ASP A 49 -2.39 2.43 -7.06
CA ASP A 49 -2.48 3.87 -7.31
C ASP A 49 -3.91 4.43 -7.16
N VAL A 50 -4.73 3.77 -6.33
CA VAL A 50 -6.07 4.20 -5.99
C VAL A 50 -5.98 5.54 -5.26
N PRO A 51 -6.63 6.60 -5.75
CA PRO A 51 -6.63 7.87 -5.05
C PRO A 51 -7.44 7.77 -3.76
N THR A 52 -7.11 8.61 -2.79
CA THR A 52 -8.05 8.91 -1.69
C THR A 52 -9.21 9.68 -2.28
N TRP A 53 -10.42 9.17 -2.12
CA TRP A 53 -11.65 9.83 -2.57
C TRP A 53 -12.20 10.69 -1.42
N LEU A 54 -12.30 12.00 -1.62
CA LEU A 54 -13.04 12.89 -0.73
C LEU A 54 -14.48 13.00 -1.23
N VAL A 55 -15.44 12.52 -0.44
CA VAL A 55 -16.85 12.49 -0.79
C VAL A 55 -17.45 13.88 -0.63
N LEU A 56 -18.13 14.36 -1.67
CA LEU A 56 -18.81 15.65 -1.70
C LEU A 56 -20.32 15.49 -1.51
N SER A 57 -20.91 14.43 -2.05
CA SER A 57 -22.32 14.07 -1.89
C SER A 57 -22.52 12.55 -1.97
N GLY A 58 -23.62 12.05 -1.41
CA GLY A 58 -23.89 10.60 -1.32
C GLY A 58 -22.95 9.90 -0.35
N SER A 59 -22.64 8.63 -0.62
CA SER A 59 -21.74 7.82 0.21
C SER A 59 -20.90 6.81 -0.58
N ILE A 60 -19.75 6.42 -0.01
CA ILE A 60 -18.94 5.28 -0.47
C ILE A 60 -18.94 4.22 0.63
N GLU A 61 -19.56 3.08 0.36
CA GLU A 61 -19.56 1.91 1.22
C GLU A 61 -18.25 1.14 1.07
N VAL A 62 -17.54 0.94 2.18
CA VAL A 62 -16.25 0.25 2.20
C VAL A 62 -16.40 -1.11 2.85
N VAL A 63 -16.03 -2.14 2.10
CA VAL A 63 -16.05 -3.54 2.53
C VAL A 63 -14.64 -4.11 2.50
N ARG A 64 -14.33 -4.98 3.46
CA ARG A 64 -13.14 -5.83 3.38
C ARG A 64 -13.53 -7.16 2.78
N ARG A 65 -12.62 -7.73 2.01
CA ARG A 65 -12.74 -9.07 1.46
C ARG A 65 -11.59 -9.94 1.95
N ASP A 66 -11.89 -11.16 2.36
CA ASP A 66 -10.87 -12.17 2.60
C ASP A 66 -10.49 -12.92 1.31
N GLY A 67 -9.43 -13.73 1.33
CA GLY A 67 -9.01 -14.49 0.15
C GLY A 67 -10.05 -15.50 -0.36
N LEU A 68 -11.02 -15.92 0.47
CA LEU A 68 -12.07 -16.88 0.10
C LEU A 68 -13.32 -16.18 -0.45
N GLY A 69 -13.35 -14.86 -0.39
CA GLY A 69 -14.37 -14.01 -0.99
C GLY A 69 -15.46 -13.57 -0.03
N HIS A 70 -15.31 -13.80 1.28
CA HIS A 70 -16.24 -13.26 2.27
C HIS A 70 -16.08 -11.75 2.38
N GLU A 71 -17.19 -11.03 2.28
CA GLU A 71 -17.23 -9.58 2.46
C GLU A 71 -17.76 -9.22 3.85
N GLU A 72 -17.04 -8.33 4.55
CA GLU A 72 -17.45 -7.77 5.83
C GLU A 72 -17.44 -6.23 5.72
N PRO A 73 -18.54 -5.54 6.08
CA PRO A 73 -18.59 -4.08 6.02
C PRO A 73 -17.61 -3.47 7.03
N ILE A 74 -16.83 -2.47 6.58
CA ILE A 74 -15.93 -1.69 7.43
C ILE A 74 -16.63 -0.40 7.88
N THR A 75 -17.08 0.40 6.93
CA THR A 75 -17.62 1.75 7.16
C THR A 75 -18.34 2.26 5.93
N SER A 76 -19.06 3.37 6.08
CA SER A 76 -19.54 4.21 4.98
C SER A 76 -18.91 5.59 5.10
N HIS A 77 -18.40 6.12 3.99
CA HIS A 77 -17.89 7.48 3.92
C HIS A 77 -18.96 8.40 3.30
N ASP A 78 -19.50 9.30 4.09
CA ASP A 78 -20.46 10.31 3.68
C ASP A 78 -19.78 11.61 3.21
N ALA A 79 -20.57 12.53 2.69
CA ALA A 79 -20.14 13.90 2.37
C ALA A 79 -19.27 14.53 3.49
N GLY A 80 -18.09 15.03 3.11
CA GLY A 80 -17.07 15.58 3.99
C GLY A 80 -16.08 14.54 4.55
N GLN A 81 -16.29 13.25 4.32
CA GLN A 81 -15.36 12.19 4.71
C GLN A 81 -14.54 11.71 3.50
N PHE A 82 -13.43 11.04 3.78
CA PHE A 82 -12.51 10.56 2.75
C PHE A 82 -12.10 9.11 2.95
N SER A 83 -11.86 8.41 1.85
CA SER A 83 -11.47 7.00 1.81
C SER A 83 -9.97 6.76 1.98
N GLY A 84 -9.60 5.48 2.06
CA GLY A 84 -8.21 5.02 2.03
C GLY A 84 -7.52 4.90 3.39
N GLU A 85 -6.28 4.43 3.34
CA GLU A 85 -5.38 4.20 4.49
C GLU A 85 -3.93 4.56 4.11
N VAL A 86 -2.93 4.10 4.86
CA VAL A 86 -1.53 4.49 4.66
C VAL A 86 -0.99 4.10 3.27
N SER A 87 -1.49 3.01 2.67
CA SER A 87 -1.04 2.56 1.34
C SER A 87 -1.19 3.62 0.24
N GLN A 88 -2.23 4.47 0.31
CA GLN A 88 -2.52 5.53 -0.65
C GLN A 88 -1.40 6.57 -0.71
N LEU A 89 -0.64 6.78 0.37
CA LEU A 89 0.52 7.68 0.35
C LEU A 89 1.69 7.13 -0.48
N SER A 90 1.69 5.82 -0.73
CA SER A 90 2.77 5.08 -1.35
C SER A 90 2.39 4.35 -2.64
N GLY A 91 1.16 4.52 -3.15
CA GLY A 91 0.66 3.84 -4.35
C GLY A 91 0.50 2.32 -4.20
N ARG A 92 0.45 1.82 -2.96
CA ARG A 92 0.32 0.37 -2.71
C ARG A 92 -1.11 -0.10 -3.00
N GLY A 93 -1.24 -1.41 -3.26
CA GLY A 93 -2.53 -2.04 -3.53
C GLY A 93 -3.54 -1.85 -2.40
N SER A 94 -4.79 -1.53 -2.74
CA SER A 94 -5.87 -1.34 -1.76
C SER A 94 -6.15 -2.61 -0.95
N LEU A 95 -6.39 -2.46 0.36
CA LEU A 95 -6.76 -3.56 1.26
C LEU A 95 -8.27 -3.74 1.42
N ALA A 96 -9.07 -2.86 0.83
CA ALA A 96 -10.53 -2.88 0.88
C ALA A 96 -11.10 -2.52 -0.49
N SER A 97 -12.37 -2.87 -0.72
CA SER A 97 -13.15 -2.42 -1.88
C SER A 97 -14.09 -1.31 -1.45
N GLY A 98 -14.39 -0.41 -2.38
CA GLY A 98 -15.34 0.69 -2.20
C GLY A 98 -16.38 0.68 -3.30
N LYS A 99 -17.65 0.77 -2.93
CA LYS A 99 -18.77 0.92 -3.87
C LYS A 99 -19.58 2.15 -3.51
N ALA A 100 -20.12 2.84 -4.50
CA ALA A 100 -21.03 3.94 -4.25
C ALA A 100 -22.29 3.42 -3.55
N GLY A 101 -22.81 4.20 -2.60
CA GLY A 101 -24.02 3.86 -1.85
C GLY A 101 -25.26 3.76 -2.74
N LEU A 102 -26.39 3.43 -2.13
CA LEU A 102 -27.66 3.21 -2.86
C LEU A 102 -28.19 4.46 -3.60
N GLN A 103 -27.66 5.65 -3.28
CA GLN A 103 -28.01 6.91 -3.93
C GLN A 103 -26.91 7.41 -4.88
N GLY A 104 -25.89 6.60 -5.15
CA GLY A 104 -24.67 7.03 -5.81
C GLY A 104 -23.83 7.95 -4.92
N CYS A 105 -22.77 8.52 -5.49
CA CYS A 105 -21.99 9.55 -4.82
C CYS A 105 -21.26 10.45 -5.81
N SER A 106 -20.85 11.62 -5.33
CA SER A 106 -19.87 12.45 -6.01
C SER A 106 -18.64 12.65 -5.13
N ALA A 107 -17.45 12.52 -5.73
CA ALA A 107 -16.20 12.57 -4.99
C ALA A 107 -15.06 13.11 -5.86
N ILE A 108 -14.06 13.72 -5.22
CA ILE A 108 -12.84 14.19 -5.88
C ILE A 108 -11.67 13.25 -5.57
N PRO A 109 -10.78 12.99 -6.54
CA PRO A 109 -9.60 12.17 -6.32
C PRO A 109 -8.44 13.00 -5.74
N LEU A 110 -7.71 12.38 -4.80
CA LEU A 110 -6.41 12.80 -4.30
C LEU A 110 -5.44 11.63 -4.49
N ASP A 111 -4.72 11.61 -5.60
CA ASP A 111 -3.65 10.61 -5.83
C ASP A 111 -2.50 10.74 -4.81
N ALA A 112 -1.53 9.82 -4.85
CA ALA A 112 -0.46 9.79 -3.87
C ALA A 112 0.38 11.10 -3.81
N PRO A 113 0.87 11.68 -4.92
CA PRO A 113 1.49 13.01 -4.93
C PRO A 113 0.63 14.12 -4.32
N HIS A 114 -0.63 14.20 -4.73
CA HIS A 114 -1.54 15.28 -4.33
C HIS A 114 -1.97 15.17 -2.86
N LEU A 115 -2.19 13.95 -2.38
CA LEU A 115 -2.45 13.68 -0.96
C LEU A 115 -1.24 14.06 -0.09
N ARG A 116 -0.01 13.75 -0.53
CA ARG A 116 1.21 14.20 0.16
C ARG A 116 1.32 15.73 0.17
N ALA A 117 1.04 16.37 -0.96
CA ALA A 117 1.05 17.83 -1.05
C ALA A 117 0.01 18.46 -0.12
N LEU A 118 -1.19 17.89 0.00
CA LEU A 118 -2.23 18.33 0.93
C LEU A 118 -1.76 18.23 2.39
N ILE A 119 -1.18 17.08 2.78
CA ILE A 119 -0.69 16.85 4.14
C ILE A 119 0.42 17.84 4.51
N ILE A 120 1.30 18.19 3.57
CA ILE A 120 2.40 19.13 3.79
C ILE A 120 1.91 20.58 3.76
N GLY A 121 1.03 20.91 2.81
CA GLY A 121 0.60 22.29 2.52
C GLY A 121 -0.49 22.81 3.45
N ALA A 122 -1.23 21.94 4.15
CA ALA A 122 -2.30 22.32 5.06
C ALA A 122 -2.16 21.57 6.40
N ALA A 123 -1.41 22.14 7.34
CA ALA A 123 -1.00 21.46 8.58
C ALA A 123 -2.17 20.84 9.38
N GLU A 124 -3.28 21.58 9.52
CA GLU A 124 -4.48 21.09 10.23
C GLU A 124 -5.11 19.87 9.55
N LEU A 125 -5.30 19.93 8.22
CA LEU A 125 -5.79 18.81 7.43
C LEU A 125 -4.82 17.64 7.44
N GLY A 126 -3.53 17.93 7.36
CA GLY A 126 -2.46 16.94 7.40
C GLY A 126 -2.50 16.10 8.67
N GLU A 127 -2.72 16.72 9.84
CA GLU A 127 -2.87 15.99 11.10
C GLU A 127 -4.10 15.09 11.08
N ILE A 128 -5.26 15.61 10.66
CA ILE A 128 -6.53 14.87 10.62
C ILE A 128 -6.40 13.65 9.69
N ILE A 129 -5.90 13.88 8.48
CA ILE A 129 -5.74 12.84 7.45
C ILE A 129 -4.74 11.79 7.93
N MET A 130 -3.53 12.19 8.34
CA MET A 130 -2.51 11.24 8.78
C MET A 130 -2.98 10.39 9.96
N ARG A 131 -3.62 11.01 10.97
CA ARG A 131 -4.19 10.29 12.11
C ARG A 131 -5.22 9.25 11.66
N ALA A 132 -6.14 9.64 10.77
CA ALA A 132 -7.15 8.73 10.24
C ALA A 132 -6.54 7.56 9.46
N LEU A 133 -5.62 7.83 8.52
CA LEU A 133 -4.97 6.79 7.72
C LEU A 133 -4.19 5.79 8.59
N ILE A 134 -3.45 6.29 9.58
CA ILE A 134 -2.70 5.44 10.53
C ILE A 134 -3.64 4.55 11.34
N LEU A 135 -4.70 5.13 11.92
CA LEU A 135 -5.64 4.37 12.74
C LEU A 135 -6.39 3.32 11.90
N ARG A 136 -6.78 3.66 10.67
CA ARG A 136 -7.43 2.71 9.75
C ARG A 136 -6.50 1.54 9.44
N ARG A 137 -5.21 1.81 9.23
CA ARG A 137 -4.21 0.75 9.01
C ARG A 137 -4.10 -0.18 10.21
N VAL A 138 -4.08 0.36 11.43
CA VAL A 138 -4.08 -0.46 12.65
C VAL A 138 -5.33 -1.34 12.72
N GLY A 139 -6.51 -0.75 12.51
CA GLY A 139 -7.78 -1.50 12.52
C GLY A 139 -7.84 -2.62 11.48
N LEU A 140 -7.28 -2.40 10.29
CA LEU A 140 -7.21 -3.43 9.25
C LEU A 140 -6.26 -4.58 9.61
N ILE A 141 -5.16 -4.30 10.30
CA ILE A 141 -4.19 -5.30 10.75
C ILE A 141 -4.73 -6.14 11.91
N GLU A 142 -5.43 -5.51 12.86
CA GLU A 142 -5.99 -6.19 14.04
C GLU A 142 -7.27 -6.98 13.74
N GLY A 143 -7.97 -6.66 12.64
CA GLY A 143 -9.22 -7.30 12.27
C GLY A 143 -9.03 -8.76 11.81
N LYS A 144 -9.69 -9.71 12.48
CA LYS A 144 -9.56 -11.18 12.31
C LYS A 144 -9.93 -11.79 10.94
N SER A 145 -10.39 -11.00 9.96
CA SER A 145 -10.99 -11.48 8.70
C SER A 145 -10.61 -10.63 7.48
N ALA A 146 -9.39 -10.10 7.39
CA ALA A 146 -8.92 -9.51 6.13
C ALA A 146 -7.56 -10.03 5.71
N GLY A 147 -7.32 -9.81 4.43
CA GLY A 147 -6.03 -10.02 3.83
C GLY A 147 -5.86 -11.45 3.35
N SER A 148 -4.63 -11.93 3.41
CA SER A 148 -4.28 -13.20 2.78
C SER A 148 -4.67 -14.38 3.66
N ILE A 149 -5.12 -15.47 3.04
CA ILE A 149 -5.43 -16.70 3.76
C ILE A 149 -4.31 -17.69 3.49
N LEU A 150 -3.66 -18.15 4.56
CA LEU A 150 -2.66 -19.20 4.50
C LEU A 150 -3.32 -20.53 4.82
N VAL A 151 -3.18 -21.52 3.95
CA VAL A 151 -3.72 -22.86 4.17
C VAL A 151 -2.57 -23.85 4.23
N GLY A 152 -2.43 -24.54 5.35
CA GLY A 152 -1.35 -25.50 5.59
C GLY A 152 -1.41 -26.02 7.01
N ARG A 153 -0.38 -26.75 7.44
CA ARG A 153 -0.35 -27.24 8.82
C ARG A 153 0.28 -26.21 9.76
N PRO A 154 -0.33 -25.94 10.92
CA PRO A 154 0.24 -25.06 11.92
C PRO A 154 1.66 -25.49 12.31
N GLY A 155 2.59 -24.55 12.37
CA GLY A 155 3.98 -24.80 12.79
C GLY A 155 4.91 -25.33 11.70
N GLU A 156 4.43 -25.67 10.50
CA GLU A 156 5.32 -26.00 9.38
C GLU A 156 6.19 -24.79 8.98
N ARG A 157 7.45 -25.09 8.60
CA ARG A 157 8.47 -24.07 8.30
C ARG A 157 7.97 -23.01 7.31
N ASP A 158 7.29 -23.44 6.25
CA ASP A 158 6.83 -22.53 5.20
C ASP A 158 5.62 -21.68 5.63
N ILE A 159 4.71 -22.21 6.46
CA ILE A 159 3.63 -21.42 7.07
C ILE A 159 4.22 -20.34 7.98
N VAL A 160 5.12 -20.71 8.89
CA VAL A 160 5.77 -19.76 9.81
C VAL A 160 6.56 -18.69 9.04
N ARG A 161 7.23 -19.09 7.95
CA ARG A 161 7.93 -18.16 7.04
C ARG A 161 6.97 -17.13 6.44
N LEU A 162 5.84 -17.57 5.89
CA LEU A 162 4.83 -16.70 5.26
C LEU A 162 4.10 -15.83 6.29
N GLN A 163 3.69 -16.38 7.44
CA GLN A 163 3.09 -15.61 8.54
C GLN A 163 4.04 -14.51 9.00
N GLY A 164 5.30 -14.87 9.28
CA GLY A 164 6.31 -13.90 9.66
C GLY A 164 6.54 -12.85 8.57
N PHE A 165 6.51 -13.26 7.30
CA PHE A 165 6.62 -12.34 6.17
C PHE A 165 5.46 -11.34 6.11
N LEU A 166 4.21 -11.79 6.20
CA LEU A 166 3.02 -10.94 6.15
C LEU A 166 2.91 -10.03 7.37
N ALA A 167 3.08 -10.58 8.57
CA ALA A 167 3.04 -9.83 9.83
C ALA A 167 4.07 -8.69 9.83
N ARG A 168 5.30 -8.98 9.40
CA ARG A 168 6.36 -8.00 9.35
C ARG A 168 6.11 -6.87 8.35
N ASN A 169 5.42 -7.17 7.23
CA ASN A 169 5.02 -6.16 6.25
C ASN A 169 3.73 -5.42 6.66
N GLY A 170 3.15 -5.76 7.82
CA GLY A 170 1.89 -5.20 8.29
C GLY A 170 0.72 -5.54 7.37
N TYR A 171 0.74 -6.72 6.74
CA TYR A 171 -0.38 -7.22 5.95
C TYR A 171 -1.22 -8.19 6.79
N PRO A 172 -2.54 -7.96 6.88
CA PRO A 172 -3.41 -8.84 7.62
C PRO A 172 -3.46 -10.21 6.93
N HIS A 173 -3.55 -11.25 7.75
CA HIS A 173 -3.67 -12.61 7.25
C HIS A 173 -4.32 -13.51 8.29
N THR A 174 -4.93 -14.59 7.81
CA THR A 174 -5.44 -15.68 8.63
C THR A 174 -4.73 -16.98 8.24
N THR A 175 -4.78 -17.96 9.12
CA THR A 175 -4.22 -19.29 8.85
C THR A 175 -5.28 -20.33 9.14
N ILE A 176 -5.53 -21.19 8.17
CA ILE A 176 -6.49 -22.29 8.23
C ILE A 176 -5.71 -23.59 8.22
N ASP A 177 -6.00 -24.47 9.18
CA ASP A 177 -5.39 -25.79 9.26
C ASP A 177 -5.98 -26.68 8.15
N ALA A 178 -5.13 -27.05 7.18
CA ALA A 178 -5.51 -27.92 6.07
C ALA A 178 -5.98 -29.33 6.50
N SER A 179 -5.65 -29.77 7.72
CA SER A 179 -5.91 -31.11 8.26
C SER A 179 -7.05 -31.15 9.28
N HIS A 180 -7.35 -30.04 9.97
CA HIS A 180 -8.36 -30.02 11.05
C HIS A 180 -9.54 -29.10 10.76
N ASP A 181 -9.37 -28.01 10.02
CA ASP A 181 -10.46 -27.10 9.70
C ASP A 181 -11.28 -27.60 8.50
N ALA A 182 -12.61 -27.59 8.65
CA ALA A 182 -13.52 -28.03 7.59
C ALA A 182 -13.35 -27.20 6.30
N GLU A 183 -13.14 -25.88 6.45
CA GLU A 183 -12.88 -24.96 5.35
C GLU A 183 -11.54 -25.23 4.65
N GLY A 184 -10.50 -25.58 5.43
CA GLY A 184 -9.18 -25.97 4.91
C GLY A 184 -9.25 -27.26 4.11
N LYS A 185 -9.95 -28.28 4.62
CA LYS A 185 -10.19 -29.55 3.93
C LYS A 185 -10.96 -29.34 2.63
N ALA A 186 -12.05 -28.59 2.69
CA ALA A 186 -12.87 -28.29 1.50
C ALA A 186 -12.06 -27.58 0.42
N LEU A 187 -11.14 -26.67 0.79
CA LEU A 187 -10.27 -26.01 -0.17
C LEU A 187 -9.26 -26.97 -0.80
N VAL A 188 -8.65 -27.85 -0.01
CA VAL A 188 -7.71 -28.88 -0.50
C VAL A 188 -8.40 -29.85 -1.47
N GLU A 189 -9.60 -30.30 -1.13
CA GLU A 189 -10.40 -31.20 -1.97
C GLU A 189 -10.85 -30.50 -3.26
N ARG A 190 -11.43 -29.30 -3.16
CA ARG A 190 -11.94 -28.54 -4.31
C ARG A 190 -10.86 -28.19 -5.33
N LEU A 191 -9.65 -27.90 -4.87
CA LEU A 191 -8.52 -27.55 -5.72
C LEU A 191 -7.63 -28.76 -6.08
N ALA A 192 -8.04 -29.98 -5.69
CA ALA A 192 -7.32 -31.23 -5.93
C ALA A 192 -5.82 -31.15 -5.56
N LEU A 193 -5.52 -30.59 -4.38
CA LEU A 193 -4.14 -30.30 -4.00
C LEU A 193 -3.43 -31.51 -3.43
N MET A 194 -2.18 -31.67 -3.83
CA MET A 194 -1.29 -32.67 -3.25
C MET A 194 -0.66 -32.11 -1.96
N PRO A 195 -0.22 -32.97 -1.01
CA PRO A 195 0.56 -32.51 0.15
C PRO A 195 1.81 -31.70 -0.26
N GLY A 196 2.37 -31.99 -1.44
CA GLY A 196 3.46 -31.25 -2.07
C GLY A 196 3.13 -29.83 -2.53
N ASP A 197 1.87 -29.44 -2.58
CA ASP A 197 1.43 -28.09 -3.00
C ASP A 197 1.30 -27.12 -1.82
N LEU A 198 1.30 -27.64 -0.59
CA LEU A 198 1.18 -26.84 0.63
C LEU A 198 2.52 -26.17 1.02
N PRO A 199 2.47 -25.00 1.68
CA PRO A 199 1.26 -24.26 2.02
C PRO A 199 0.69 -23.47 0.83
N LEU A 200 -0.63 -23.31 0.80
CA LEU A 200 -1.25 -22.34 -0.08
C LEU A 200 -1.27 -20.95 0.54
N MET A 201 -1.27 -19.95 -0.32
CA MET A 201 -1.66 -18.59 0.01
C MET A 201 -2.74 -18.14 -0.96
N VAL A 202 -3.88 -17.71 -0.42
CA VAL A 202 -4.93 -17.05 -1.19
C VAL A 202 -4.81 -15.56 -0.96
N CYS A 203 -4.50 -14.82 -2.02
CA CYS A 203 -4.40 -13.37 -1.98
C CYS A 203 -5.80 -12.73 -1.89
N PRO A 204 -5.90 -11.50 -1.38
CA PRO A 204 -7.20 -10.82 -1.22
C PRO A 204 -7.99 -10.62 -2.53
N ASN A 205 -7.30 -10.61 -3.67
CA ASN A 205 -7.90 -10.57 -5.01
C ASN A 205 -8.39 -11.94 -5.52
N GLY A 206 -8.32 -12.99 -4.70
CA GLY A 206 -8.70 -14.36 -5.04
C GLY A 206 -7.61 -15.21 -5.73
N THR A 207 -6.44 -14.64 -6.02
CA THR A 207 -5.33 -15.41 -6.61
C THR A 207 -4.82 -16.46 -5.64
N VAL A 208 -4.72 -17.72 -6.08
CA VAL A 208 -4.21 -18.83 -5.26
C VAL A 208 -2.78 -19.16 -5.67
N LEU A 209 -1.85 -19.10 -4.72
CA LEU A 209 -0.45 -19.48 -4.89
C LEU A 209 -0.15 -20.79 -4.15
N LYS A 210 0.54 -21.71 -4.83
CA LYS A 210 1.00 -22.97 -4.26
C LYS A 210 2.45 -22.85 -3.81
N ARG A 211 2.72 -23.12 -2.53
CA ARG A 211 4.04 -22.99 -1.88
C ARG A 211 4.81 -21.72 -2.31
N PRO A 212 4.22 -20.52 -2.18
CA PRO A 212 4.88 -19.32 -2.68
C PRO A 212 6.16 -19.00 -1.90
N THR A 213 7.14 -18.52 -2.64
CA THR A 213 8.25 -17.73 -2.10
C THR A 213 7.74 -16.39 -1.57
N ASN A 214 8.54 -15.73 -0.74
CA ASN A 214 8.22 -14.38 -0.26
C ASN A 214 8.10 -13.37 -1.42
N ALA A 215 8.85 -13.58 -2.51
CA ALA A 215 8.81 -12.70 -3.68
C ALA A 215 7.47 -12.82 -4.42
N GLU A 216 7.01 -14.04 -4.67
CA GLU A 216 5.71 -14.30 -5.32
C GLU A 216 4.54 -13.79 -4.46
N ALA A 217 4.60 -14.03 -3.14
CA ALA A 217 3.64 -13.47 -2.20
C ALA A 217 3.62 -11.93 -2.25
N GLY A 218 4.81 -11.30 -2.29
CA GLY A 218 4.95 -9.84 -2.38
C GLY A 218 4.39 -9.25 -3.67
N MET A 219 4.65 -9.91 -4.80
CA MET A 219 4.09 -9.52 -6.11
C MET A 219 2.57 -9.60 -6.11
N CYS A 220 2.01 -10.70 -5.61
CA CYS A 220 0.57 -10.93 -5.55
C CYS A 220 -0.16 -9.88 -4.69
N LEU A 221 0.47 -9.42 -3.60
CA LEU A 221 -0.08 -8.42 -2.68
C LEU A 221 0.20 -6.97 -3.07
N GLY A 222 0.80 -6.77 -4.24
CA GLY A 222 1.14 -5.45 -4.72
C GLY A 222 2.25 -4.74 -3.91
N MET A 223 3.00 -5.48 -3.09
CA MET A 223 4.03 -4.91 -2.21
C MET A 223 5.27 -4.47 -2.99
N THR A 224 5.57 -5.18 -4.08
CA THR A 224 6.68 -4.85 -4.96
C THR A 224 6.21 -3.82 -5.98
N PRO A 225 6.92 -2.68 -6.13
CA PRO A 225 6.63 -1.71 -7.17
C PRO A 225 6.89 -2.32 -8.55
N HIS A 226 6.11 -1.89 -9.54
CA HIS A 226 6.40 -2.24 -10.93
C HIS A 226 7.63 -1.45 -11.37
N LEU A 227 8.65 -2.17 -11.85
CA LEU A 227 9.80 -1.55 -12.49
C LEU A 227 9.48 -1.41 -13.97
N GLU A 228 9.48 -0.18 -14.48
CA GLU A 228 9.35 0.09 -15.90
C GLU A 228 10.56 -0.50 -16.64
N PRO A 229 10.35 -1.47 -17.55
CA PRO A 229 11.44 -2.04 -18.33
C PRO A 229 12.16 -0.94 -19.13
N GLY A 230 13.48 -0.86 -19.00
CA GLY A 230 14.30 0.13 -19.71
C GLY A 230 14.40 1.50 -19.04
N LYS A 231 13.74 1.73 -17.89
CA LYS A 231 13.97 2.95 -17.10
C LYS A 231 15.41 2.98 -16.57
N ILE A 232 16.09 4.09 -16.83
CA ILE A 232 17.43 4.36 -16.32
C ILE A 232 17.29 5.15 -15.02
N TYR A 233 18.00 4.71 -13.99
CA TYR A 233 18.07 5.40 -12.70
C TYR A 233 19.46 6.01 -12.55
N ASP A 234 19.54 7.23 -12.01
CA ASP A 234 20.81 7.93 -11.79
C ASP A 234 21.63 7.26 -10.67
N VAL A 235 20.93 6.76 -9.64
CA VAL A 235 21.55 6.13 -8.46
C VAL A 235 20.78 4.87 -8.06
N VAL A 236 21.52 3.78 -7.81
CA VAL A 236 20.97 2.58 -7.16
C VAL A 236 21.61 2.44 -5.79
N VAL A 237 20.79 2.39 -4.74
CA VAL A 237 21.21 2.18 -3.36
C VAL A 237 20.88 0.76 -2.94
N ALA A 238 21.90 -0.02 -2.58
CA ALA A 238 21.73 -1.36 -2.02
C ALA A 238 21.69 -1.28 -0.47
N GLY A 239 20.57 -1.69 0.10
CA GLY A 239 20.22 -1.59 1.52
C GLY A 239 19.33 -0.39 1.80
N ALA A 240 18.15 -0.62 2.35
CA ALA A 240 17.20 0.36 2.85
C ALA A 240 17.34 0.57 4.37
N GLY A 241 18.52 0.28 4.95
CA GLY A 241 18.87 0.68 6.31
C GLY A 241 18.91 2.21 6.47
N PRO A 242 19.10 2.74 7.71
CA PRO A 242 19.15 4.18 7.94
C PRO A 242 20.13 4.92 7.03
N ALA A 243 21.32 4.35 6.79
CA ALA A 243 22.32 4.92 5.89
C ALA A 243 21.88 4.93 4.42
N GLY A 244 21.29 3.83 3.94
CA GLY A 244 20.84 3.75 2.56
C GLY A 244 19.61 4.61 2.28
N LEU A 245 18.65 4.67 3.22
CA LEU A 245 17.53 5.60 3.11
C LEU A 245 17.99 7.06 3.18
N ALA A 246 18.91 7.41 4.08
CA ALA A 246 19.49 8.75 4.10
C ALA A 246 20.14 9.09 2.76
N THR A 247 20.96 8.17 2.22
CA THR A 247 21.60 8.33 0.90
C THR A 247 20.55 8.58 -0.18
N ALA A 248 19.47 7.79 -0.18
CA ALA A 248 18.43 7.92 -1.19
C ALA A 248 17.64 9.22 -1.08
N VAL A 249 17.33 9.66 0.13
CA VAL A 249 16.66 10.95 0.37
C VAL A 249 17.53 12.10 -0.12
N TYR A 250 18.81 12.14 0.26
CA TYR A 250 19.70 13.22 -0.17
C TYR A 250 19.92 13.23 -1.68
N ALA A 251 20.12 12.06 -2.31
CA ALA A 251 20.26 11.97 -3.76
C ALA A 251 18.97 12.46 -4.48
N ALA A 252 17.79 12.06 -4.00
CA ALA A 252 16.53 12.53 -4.57
C ALA A 252 16.27 14.03 -4.33
N SER A 253 16.74 14.58 -3.21
CA SER A 253 16.69 16.04 -2.95
C SER A 253 17.53 16.85 -3.92
N GLU A 254 18.56 16.24 -4.53
CA GLU A 254 19.34 16.84 -5.63
C GLU A 254 18.69 16.61 -7.00
N GLY A 255 17.45 16.10 -7.05
CA GLY A 255 16.70 15.85 -8.28
C GLY A 255 17.08 14.58 -9.02
N LEU A 256 17.86 13.68 -8.40
CA LEU A 256 18.23 12.40 -9.01
C LEU A 256 17.09 11.39 -8.92
N ASP A 257 16.95 10.55 -9.95
CA ASP A 257 16.08 9.39 -9.91
C ASP A 257 16.77 8.23 -9.19
N VAL A 258 16.34 7.96 -7.95
CA VAL A 258 17.00 6.99 -7.08
C VAL A 258 16.19 5.71 -6.95
N LEU A 259 16.86 4.56 -7.10
CA LEU A 259 16.30 3.24 -6.83
C LEU A 259 16.90 2.63 -5.56
N VAL A 260 16.09 2.33 -4.55
CA VAL A 260 16.56 1.64 -3.34
C VAL A 260 16.16 0.16 -3.39
N LEU A 261 17.14 -0.74 -3.32
CA LEU A 261 16.96 -2.19 -3.27
C LEU A 261 17.39 -2.70 -1.90
N ASP A 262 16.62 -3.57 -1.25
CA ASP A 262 17.04 -4.23 -0.01
C ASP A 262 16.58 -5.68 0.00
N GLN A 263 17.36 -6.53 0.67
CA GLN A 263 16.96 -7.89 1.00
C GLN A 263 15.95 -7.97 2.16
N ARG A 264 15.84 -6.91 2.97
CA ARG A 264 15.02 -6.76 4.20
C ARG A 264 14.19 -5.45 4.17
N ALA A 265 13.62 -5.07 5.33
CA ALA A 265 12.81 -3.86 5.47
C ALA A 265 13.57 -2.58 5.21
N MET A 266 12.83 -1.56 4.76
CA MET A 266 13.16 -0.18 5.12
C MET A 266 13.44 -0.04 6.63
N GLY A 267 14.57 0.57 6.95
CA GLY A 267 15.08 0.84 8.30
C GLY A 267 16.04 -0.21 8.87
N GLY A 268 16.46 -1.23 8.11
CA GLY A 268 17.37 -2.27 8.61
C GLY A 268 16.75 -3.16 9.68
N ARG A 269 15.44 -2.99 9.95
CA ARG A 269 14.64 -3.92 10.74
C ARG A 269 14.38 -5.18 9.90
N PRO A 270 14.35 -6.38 10.48
CA PRO A 270 13.78 -7.51 9.77
C PRO A 270 12.30 -7.22 9.54
N GLY A 271 11.84 -6.92 8.30
CA GLY A 271 10.40 -6.94 8.05
C GLY A 271 9.59 -6.24 6.94
N LEU A 272 10.06 -5.22 6.23
CA LEU A 272 9.43 -4.73 5.01
C LEU A 272 10.13 -5.41 3.82
N LEU A 273 9.44 -5.51 2.70
CA LEU A 273 9.91 -6.25 1.56
C LEU A 273 11.00 -5.60 0.72
N HIS A 274 11.66 -6.48 -0.03
CA HIS A 274 12.21 -6.20 -1.35
C HIS A 274 11.21 -5.40 -2.18
N GLY A 275 11.59 -4.18 -2.48
CA GLY A 275 10.80 -3.31 -3.31
C GLY A 275 11.71 -2.16 -3.69
N SER A 276 12.07 -2.15 -4.96
CA SER A 276 12.82 -1.11 -5.62
C SER A 276 12.06 0.20 -5.46
N ARG A 277 12.33 1.00 -4.42
CA ARG A 277 11.58 2.24 -4.23
C ARG A 277 12.20 3.30 -5.11
N THR A 278 11.43 3.79 -6.07
CA THR A 278 11.80 5.00 -6.81
C THR A 278 11.50 6.19 -5.90
N ILE A 279 12.55 6.90 -5.49
CA ILE A 279 12.41 8.23 -4.91
C ILE A 279 12.81 9.17 -6.02
N SER A 280 11.82 9.86 -6.59
CA SER A 280 12.05 10.92 -7.58
C SER A 280 11.85 12.26 -6.87
N GLY A 281 12.78 13.18 -7.08
CA GLY A 281 12.73 14.52 -6.50
C GLY A 281 11.63 15.36 -7.13
N SER A 282 10.50 15.49 -6.43
CA SER A 282 9.53 16.57 -6.68
C SER A 282 8.94 17.15 -5.39
N LEU A 283 9.65 17.01 -4.26
CA LEU A 283 9.41 17.87 -3.10
C LEU A 283 10.26 19.14 -3.29
N LEU A 284 9.59 20.24 -3.62
CA LEU A 284 10.08 21.62 -3.78
C LEU A 284 10.36 22.06 -5.23
N GLU A 285 9.31 22.17 -6.05
CA GLU A 285 9.27 23.28 -7.00
C GLU A 285 8.17 24.27 -6.57
N SER A 286 8.60 25.38 -5.97
CA SER A 286 7.79 26.60 -5.93
C SER A 286 7.88 27.27 -7.31
N PRO A 287 6.80 27.90 -7.82
CA PRO A 287 6.77 28.40 -9.19
C PRO A 287 7.66 29.65 -9.30
N GLY A 288 8.72 29.55 -10.11
CA GLY A 288 9.39 30.71 -10.68
C GLY A 288 10.91 30.73 -10.54
N ARG A 289 11.61 30.13 -11.50
CA ARG A 289 12.68 30.82 -12.25
C ARG A 289 13.14 29.97 -13.42
N HIS A 290 12.78 30.43 -14.62
CA HIS A 290 13.57 30.12 -15.80
C HIS A 290 14.99 30.67 -15.62
N SER A 291 15.98 29.79 -15.60
CA SER A 291 17.30 30.08 -16.17
C SER A 291 18.03 28.79 -16.49
N ARG A 292 18.18 28.54 -17.80
CA ARG A 292 19.12 27.58 -18.38
C ARG A 292 20.50 27.73 -17.74
N GLY A 293 21.13 26.61 -17.43
CA GLY A 293 22.54 26.55 -17.06
C GLY A 293 23.05 25.12 -17.16
N GLU A 294 23.48 24.72 -18.35
CA GLU A 294 24.31 23.52 -18.55
C GLU A 294 25.49 23.57 -17.57
N ARG A 295 25.61 22.56 -16.70
CA ARG A 295 26.83 22.33 -15.93
C ARG A 295 27.33 20.91 -16.18
N SER A 296 28.33 20.86 -17.05
CA SER A 296 29.18 19.72 -17.38
C SER A 296 29.76 19.07 -16.11
N ILE A 297 29.46 17.78 -15.92
CA ILE A 297 30.12 16.93 -14.93
C ILE A 297 31.56 16.69 -15.42
N LYS A 298 32.53 17.35 -14.78
CA LYS A 298 33.95 17.12 -15.02
C LYS A 298 34.36 15.77 -14.42
N HIS A 299 34.57 14.78 -15.29
CA HIS A 299 35.32 13.56 -14.95
C HIS A 299 36.72 13.93 -14.43
N ARG A 300 36.99 13.63 -13.16
CA ARG A 300 38.37 13.45 -12.67
C ARG A 300 38.65 11.96 -12.65
N ASN A 301 39.40 11.51 -13.65
CA ASN A 301 40.15 10.26 -13.61
C ASN A 301 41.23 10.38 -12.54
N SER A 302 41.12 9.61 -11.47
CA SER A 302 42.26 9.24 -10.64
C SER A 302 42.39 7.73 -10.66
N ALA A 303 43.31 7.26 -11.48
CA ALA A 303 43.79 5.89 -11.50
C ALA A 303 44.37 5.53 -10.14
N LEU A 304 43.91 4.42 -9.55
CA LEU A 304 44.62 3.68 -8.50
C LEU A 304 44.27 2.19 -8.67
N SER A 305 45.20 1.50 -9.33
CA SER A 305 45.64 0.11 -9.12
C SER A 305 44.65 -0.93 -8.57
N SER A 306 44.38 -1.93 -9.40
CA SER A 306 43.90 -3.27 -9.03
C SER A 306 44.86 -3.99 -8.07
N PRO A 307 44.34 -4.90 -7.23
CA PRO A 307 44.27 -6.31 -7.65
C PRO A 307 42.94 -7.01 -7.33
N SER A 308 42.55 -7.89 -8.25
CA SER A 308 41.51 -8.94 -8.18
C SER A 308 41.86 -10.10 -7.24
N PRO A 309 41.02 -11.14 -7.05
CA PRO A 309 39.54 -11.21 -7.08
C PRO A 309 38.95 -11.86 -5.80
N TRP A 310 37.72 -11.49 -5.45
CA TRP A 310 36.92 -12.23 -4.48
C TRP A 310 36.40 -13.53 -5.10
N ARG A 311 36.68 -14.67 -4.45
CA ARG A 311 36.07 -15.98 -4.70
C ARG A 311 34.91 -16.20 -3.73
N CYS A 312 33.82 -16.74 -4.27
CA CYS A 312 32.69 -17.47 -3.68
C CYS A 312 32.04 -16.94 -2.39
#